data_AF-A0A8J5NJ22-F1
#
_entry.id   AF-A0A8J5NJ22-F1
#
_cell.length_a   1.000
_cell.length_b   1.000
_cell.length_c   1.000
_cell.angle_alpha   90.00
_cell.angle_beta   90.00
_cell.angle_gamma   90.00
#
_symmetry.space_group_name_H-M   'P 1'
#
loop_
_entity.id
_entity.type
_entity.pdbx_description
1 polymer ?
#
loop_
_entity_poly.entity_id
_entity_poly.type
_entity_poly.pdbx_seq_one_letter_code
_entity_poly.pdbx_strand_id
1 'polypeptide(L)'
;MSGCIVFWNYFLTPLGFCVTIYGLNVIAWGGMLFLLLCNAAPAMCHPSCNDIDSPRRKWIEWDSQILNALFCITGFGLAPWRFRDLWFLFQYRIQGKEISLRRLGGIHRGWFRLPGSAELEPQIRPENVSNSPHIGSSIACPYPEDKIPDAPLTGQRSPATAMWKMDAVIWLMVWNTFFQCCLAGFMWGMNRYNRPSWATGLFVGLGCVVAAVGGIIIFIE
;
A
#
# COMPACT_ATOMS: atom_id res chain seq x y z
N MET A 1 -11.97 15.42 -19.48
CA MET A 1 -12.49 15.89 -18.17
C MET A 1 -11.33 16.46 -17.37
N SER A 2 -11.36 17.74 -17.03
CA SER A 2 -10.24 18.40 -16.33
C SER A 2 -10.05 17.80 -14.93
N GLY A 3 -8.86 17.27 -14.63
CA GLY A 3 -8.57 16.53 -13.39
C GLY A 3 -8.93 17.29 -12.09
N CYS A 4 -8.88 18.63 -12.11
CA CYS A 4 -9.29 19.46 -10.97
C CYS A 4 -10.77 19.29 -10.60
N ILE A 5 -11.66 19.09 -11.59
CA ILE A 5 -13.10 18.89 -11.34
C ILE A 5 -13.34 17.53 -10.68
N VAL A 6 -12.63 16.50 -11.14
CA VAL A 6 -12.71 15.15 -10.56
C VAL A 6 -12.18 15.14 -9.12
N PHE A 7 -11.05 15.82 -8.89
CA PHE A 7 -10.50 15.98 -7.54
C PHE A 7 -11.46 16.74 -6.62
N TRP A 8 -12.05 17.84 -7.09
CA TRP A 8 -13.00 18.62 -6.30
C TRP A 8 -14.21 17.78 -5.89
N ASN A 9 -14.77 17.01 -6.82
CA ASN A 9 -15.87 16.10 -6.54
C ASN A 9 -15.48 15.01 -5.53
N TYR A 10 -14.26 14.48 -5.63
CA TYR A 10 -13.73 13.51 -4.66
C TYR A 10 -13.54 14.15 -3.27
N PHE A 11 -12.97 15.35 -3.19
CA PHE A 11 -12.73 16.08 -1.95
C PHE A 11 -14.03 16.37 -1.19
N LEU A 12 -15.13 16.61 -1.90
CA LEU A 12 -16.46 16.82 -1.29
C LEU A 12 -17.08 15.53 -0.72
N THR A 13 -16.55 14.34 -1.03
CA THR A 13 -16.99 13.11 -0.37
C THR A 13 -16.40 13.02 1.05
N PRO A 14 -17.15 12.52 2.06
CA PRO A 14 -16.62 12.42 3.42
C PRO A 14 -15.32 11.64 3.52
N LEU A 15 -15.20 10.55 2.75
CA LEU A 15 -13.98 9.76 2.69
C LEU A 15 -12.85 10.52 2.00
N GLY A 16 -13.11 11.15 0.86
CA GLY A 16 -12.10 11.89 0.12
C GLY A 16 -11.58 13.11 0.87
N PHE A 17 -12.43 13.80 1.62
CA PHE A 17 -12.04 14.87 2.54
C PHE A 17 -11.05 14.37 3.60
N CYS A 18 -11.39 13.29 4.31
CA CYS A 18 -10.53 12.69 5.34
C CYS A 18 -9.19 12.20 4.77
N VAL A 19 -9.21 11.54 3.61
CA VAL A 19 -7.99 11.08 2.92
C VAL A 19 -7.11 12.25 2.50
N THR A 20 -7.72 13.35 2.02
CA THR A 20 -6.97 14.55 1.62
C THR A 20 -6.30 15.21 2.82
N ILE A 21 -7.03 15.40 3.93
CA ILE A 21 -6.45 15.94 5.18
C ILE A 21 -5.33 15.03 5.69
N TYR A 22 -5.54 13.71 5.68
CA TYR A 22 -4.53 12.75 6.08
C TYR A 22 -3.25 12.90 5.21
N GLY A 23 -3.39 12.93 3.89
CA GLY A 23 -2.27 13.09 2.97
C GLY A 23 -1.51 14.41 3.17
N LEU A 24 -2.24 15.51 3.37
CA LEU A 24 -1.64 16.81 3.68
C LEU A 24 -0.86 16.79 4.99
N ASN A 25 -1.36 16.11 6.02
CA ASN A 25 -0.64 15.96 7.29
C ASN A 25 0.65 15.15 7.10
N VAL A 26 0.59 14.02 6.39
CA VAL A 26 1.78 13.21 6.12
C VAL A 26 2.85 14.03 5.38
N ILE A 27 2.45 14.82 4.37
CA ILE A 27 3.38 15.67 3.61
C ILE A 27 3.92 16.81 4.47
N ALA A 28 3.08 17.47 5.28
CA ALA A 28 3.49 18.60 6.12
C ALA A 28 4.50 18.17 7.19
N TRP A 29 4.17 17.15 8.00
CA TRP A 29 5.06 16.64 9.05
C TRP A 29 6.28 15.94 8.46
N GLY A 30 6.12 15.20 7.36
CA GLY A 30 7.22 14.55 6.64
C GLY A 30 8.20 15.55 6.04
N GLY A 31 7.67 16.59 5.40
CA GLY A 31 8.46 17.70 4.85
C GLY A 31 9.19 18.48 5.95
N MET A 32 8.52 18.76 7.07
CA MET A 32 9.15 19.41 8.21
C MET A 32 10.29 18.58 8.79
N LEU A 33 10.07 17.27 9.01
CA LEU A 33 11.12 16.35 9.46
C LEU A 33 12.32 16.37 8.51
N PHE A 34 12.08 16.30 7.19
CA PHE A 34 13.13 16.37 6.18
C PHE A 34 13.94 17.68 6.25
N LEU A 35 13.25 18.82 6.34
CA LEU A 35 13.90 20.14 6.47
C LEU A 35 14.76 20.23 7.75
N LEU A 36 14.28 19.70 8.87
CA LEU A 36 15.02 19.65 10.13
C LEU A 36 16.24 18.74 10.04
N LEU A 37 16.16 17.63 9.32
CA LEU A 37 17.28 16.72 9.09
C LEU A 37 18.35 17.38 8.19
N CYS A 38 17.94 18.12 7.16
CA CYS A 38 18.83 18.88 6.26
C CYS A 38 19.47 20.14 6.87
N ASN A 39 19.28 20.40 8.17
CA ASN A 39 19.72 21.63 8.84
C ASN A 39 19.14 22.93 8.23
N ALA A 40 17.98 22.87 7.58
CA ALA A 40 17.37 24.01 6.90
C ALA A 40 16.78 25.07 7.86
N ALA A 41 16.91 24.87 9.17
CA ALA A 41 16.45 25.78 10.22
C ALA A 41 17.56 26.11 11.24
N PRO A 42 18.56 26.92 10.85
CA PRO A 42 19.71 27.26 11.70
C PRO A 42 19.29 28.03 12.97
N ALA A 43 18.16 28.74 12.94
CA ALA A 43 17.60 29.46 14.11
C ALA A 43 17.19 28.54 15.27
N MET A 44 17.02 27.23 15.03
CA MET A 44 16.67 26.25 16.07
C MET A 44 17.88 25.57 16.72
N CYS A 45 19.10 26.03 16.42
CA CYS A 45 20.37 25.46 16.87
C CYS A 45 20.99 26.23 18.05
N HIS A 46 20.26 26.36 19.16
CA HIS A 46 20.79 26.89 20.40
C HIS A 46 20.60 25.85 21.52
N PRO A 47 21.64 25.43 22.29
CA PRO A 47 23.05 25.88 22.27
C PRO A 47 23.88 25.30 21.10
N SER A 48 23.56 24.10 20.60
CA SER A 48 24.16 23.52 19.39
C SER A 48 23.14 22.69 18.61
N CYS A 49 23.32 22.53 17.30
CA CYS A 49 22.38 21.77 16.45
C CYS A 49 22.22 20.29 16.82
N ASN A 50 23.19 19.74 17.55
CA ASN A 50 23.22 18.33 17.96
C ASN A 50 22.87 18.13 19.44
N ASP A 51 22.62 19.22 20.17
CA ASP A 51 22.23 19.16 21.57
C ASP A 51 20.90 18.42 21.73
N ILE A 52 20.80 17.60 22.77
CA ILE A 52 19.59 16.84 23.08
C ILE A 52 18.45 17.77 23.47
N ASP A 53 18.73 18.93 24.07
CA ASP A 53 17.69 19.88 24.47
C ASP A 53 17.42 20.98 23.45
N SER A 54 18.13 20.95 22.32
CA SER A 54 17.90 21.89 21.22
C SER A 54 16.44 21.85 20.74
N PRO A 55 15.84 23.02 20.43
CA PRO A 55 14.50 23.09 19.83
C PRO A 55 14.37 22.18 18.61
N ARG A 56 15.42 22.11 17.79
CA ARG A 56 15.48 21.22 16.62
C ARG A 56 15.22 19.77 16.99
N ARG A 57 15.96 19.20 17.95
CA ARG A 57 15.76 17.80 18.31
C ARG A 57 14.40 17.54 18.97
N LYS A 58 13.77 18.56 19.59
CA LYS A 58 12.42 18.41 20.19
C LYS A 58 11.37 18.32 19.09
N TRP A 59 11.45 19.19 18.08
CA TRP A 59 10.62 19.11 16.88
C TRP A 59 10.82 17.80 16.11
N ILE A 60 12.07 17.34 15.92
CA ILE A 60 12.32 16.03 15.30
C ILE A 60 11.60 14.90 16.04
N GLU A 61 11.54 14.93 17.37
CA GLU A 61 10.80 13.93 18.14
C GLU A 61 9.29 14.05 17.91
N TRP A 62 8.72 15.25 18.01
CA TRP A 62 7.29 15.47 17.80
C TRP A 62 6.85 15.07 16.38
N ASP A 63 7.58 15.50 15.37
CA ASP A 63 7.32 15.17 13.97
C ASP A 63 7.39 13.66 13.76
N SER A 64 8.40 13.00 14.33
CA SER A 64 8.57 11.54 14.21
C SER A 64 7.45 10.77 14.90
N GLN A 65 6.96 11.24 16.05
CA GLN A 65 5.84 10.62 16.77
C GLN A 65 4.52 10.75 15.99
N ILE A 66 4.27 11.94 15.44
CA ILE A 66 3.07 12.21 14.62
C ILE A 66 3.11 11.37 13.34
N LEU A 67 4.26 11.34 12.63
CA LEU A 67 4.42 10.50 11.45
C LEU A 67 4.31 9.02 11.76
N ASN A 68 4.90 8.55 12.86
CA ASN A 68 4.76 7.17 13.30
C ASN A 68 3.28 6.83 13.53
N ALA A 69 2.52 7.69 14.20
CA ALA A 69 1.08 7.48 14.38
C ALA A 69 0.33 7.43 13.04
N LEU A 70 0.59 8.39 12.13
CA LEU A 70 -0.05 8.44 10.81
C LEU A 70 0.25 7.19 9.96
N PHE A 71 1.47 6.67 10.01
CA PHE A 71 1.84 5.45 9.30
C PHE A 71 1.31 4.19 9.98
N CYS A 72 1.22 4.17 11.31
CA CYS A 72 0.60 3.06 12.04
C CYS A 72 -0.89 2.94 11.78
N ILE A 73 -1.62 4.06 11.62
CA ILE A 73 -3.06 4.04 11.29
C ILE A 73 -3.29 3.26 9.99
N THR A 74 -2.50 3.49 8.95
CA THR A 74 -2.63 2.78 7.68
C THR A 74 -1.97 1.41 7.71
N GLY A 75 -0.84 1.26 8.39
CA GLY A 75 -0.10 0.01 8.54
C GLY A 75 -0.89 -1.07 9.31
N PHE A 76 -1.49 -0.70 10.44
CA PHE A 76 -2.31 -1.60 11.27
C PHE A 76 -3.76 -1.63 10.79
N GLY A 77 -4.31 -0.50 10.37
CA GLY A 77 -5.66 -0.43 9.82
C GLY A 77 -5.83 -1.35 8.62
N LEU A 78 -4.84 -1.43 7.72
CA LEU A 78 -4.89 -2.32 6.55
C LEU A 78 -4.31 -3.72 6.83
N ALA A 79 -3.79 -3.99 8.02
CA ALA A 79 -3.15 -5.26 8.34
C ALA A 79 -4.08 -6.48 8.14
N PRO A 80 -5.35 -6.47 8.59
CA PRO A 80 -6.25 -7.62 8.41
C PRO A 80 -6.40 -8.03 6.94
N TRP A 81 -6.49 -7.06 6.03
CA TRP A 81 -6.59 -7.30 4.59
C TRP A 81 -5.27 -7.82 4.01
N ARG A 82 -4.13 -7.25 4.42
CA ARG A 82 -2.80 -7.71 3.99
C ARG A 82 -2.52 -9.16 4.40
N PHE A 83 -2.87 -9.54 5.63
CA PHE A 83 -2.70 -10.91 6.11
C PHE A 83 -3.70 -11.89 5.51
N ARG A 84 -4.94 -11.45 5.22
CA ARG A 84 -5.90 -12.24 4.43
C ARG A 84 -5.33 -12.56 3.04
N ASP A 85 -4.77 -11.57 2.36
CA ASP A 85 -4.20 -11.75 1.04
C ASP A 85 -2.96 -12.68 1.10
N LEU A 86 -2.10 -12.50 2.11
CA LEU A 86 -0.99 -13.41 2.39
C LEU A 86 -1.46 -14.85 2.65
N TRP A 87 -2.55 -15.02 3.39
CA TRP A 87 -3.14 -16.34 3.63
C TRP A 87 -3.58 -17.01 2.33
N PHE A 88 -4.25 -16.28 1.44
CA PHE A 88 -4.62 -16.83 0.13
C PHE A 88 -3.40 -17.16 -0.72
N LEU A 89 -2.33 -16.36 -0.63
CA LEU A 89 -1.08 -16.64 -1.32
C LEU A 89 -0.45 -17.94 -0.82
N PHE A 90 -0.40 -18.15 0.50
CA PHE A 90 0.11 -19.39 1.09
C PHE A 90 -0.74 -20.61 0.73
N GLN A 91 -2.07 -20.48 0.75
CA GLN A 91 -2.97 -21.56 0.31
C GLN A 91 -2.70 -21.96 -1.14
N TYR A 92 -2.42 -21.00 -2.02
CA TYR A 92 -2.04 -21.30 -3.40
C TYR A 92 -0.65 -21.95 -3.49
N ARG A 93 0.38 -21.34 -2.89
CA ARG A 93 1.78 -21.78 -3.04
C ARG A 93 2.09 -23.10 -2.33
N ILE A 94 1.53 -23.34 -1.14
CA ILE A 94 1.81 -24.52 -0.34
C ILE A 94 0.80 -25.63 -0.61
N GLN A 95 -0.49 -25.29 -0.72
CA GLN A 95 -1.56 -26.29 -0.83
C GLN A 95 -2.03 -26.50 -2.28
N GLY A 96 -1.50 -25.76 -3.25
CA GLY A 96 -1.89 -25.87 -4.66
C GLY A 96 -3.33 -25.45 -4.95
N LYS A 97 -3.98 -24.72 -4.03
CA LYS A 97 -5.41 -24.36 -4.16
C LYS A 97 -5.59 -23.22 -5.15
N GLU A 98 -5.97 -23.56 -6.37
CA GLU A 98 -6.25 -22.58 -7.44
C GLU A 98 -7.36 -21.59 -7.08
N ILE A 99 -8.35 -22.03 -6.29
CA ILE A 99 -9.44 -21.15 -5.81
C ILE A 99 -8.92 -19.94 -5.01
N SER A 100 -7.79 -20.09 -4.31
CA SER A 100 -7.18 -19.01 -3.55
C SER A 100 -6.52 -17.98 -4.47
N LEU A 101 -5.90 -18.43 -5.56
CA LEU A 101 -5.38 -17.52 -6.59
C LEU A 101 -6.51 -16.77 -7.30
N ARG A 102 -7.61 -17.47 -7.61
CA ARG A 102 -8.80 -16.85 -8.20
C ARG A 102 -9.41 -15.76 -7.30
N ARG A 103 -9.37 -15.96 -5.97
CA ARG A 103 -9.75 -14.94 -4.98
C ARG A 103 -8.83 -13.74 -5.00
N LEU A 104 -7.52 -13.96 -5.06
CA LEU A 104 -6.53 -12.88 -5.18
C LEU A 104 -6.74 -12.08 -6.47
N GLY A 105 -7.01 -12.76 -7.59
CA GLY A 105 -7.34 -12.09 -8.85
C GLY A 105 -8.63 -11.28 -8.81
N GLY A 106 -9.63 -11.71 -8.04
CA GLY A 106 -10.85 -10.93 -7.82
C GLY A 106 -10.61 -9.68 -6.96
N ILE A 107 -9.78 -9.78 -5.91
CA ILE A 107 -9.43 -8.67 -5.02
C ILE A 107 -8.59 -7.63 -5.78
N HIS A 108 -7.58 -8.08 -6.51
CA HIS A 108 -6.61 -7.25 -7.22
C HIS A 108 -6.95 -7.08 -8.71
N ARG A 109 -8.24 -7.17 -9.06
CA ARG A 109 -8.74 -7.10 -10.45
C ARG A 109 -8.38 -5.81 -11.19
N GLY A 110 -7.96 -4.76 -10.48
CA GLY A 110 -7.54 -3.50 -11.10
C GLY A 110 -6.32 -3.69 -11.99
N TRP A 111 -5.30 -4.38 -11.47
CA TRP A 111 -3.98 -4.52 -12.10
C TRP A 111 -3.63 -5.97 -12.41
N PHE A 112 -4.01 -6.94 -11.56
CA PHE A 112 -3.62 -8.33 -11.77
C PHE A 112 -4.55 -9.05 -12.76
N ARG A 113 -3.95 -9.81 -13.68
CA ARG A 113 -4.63 -10.66 -14.67
C ARG A 113 -4.24 -12.12 -14.45
N LEU A 114 -5.24 -13.00 -14.33
CA LEU A 114 -5.04 -14.44 -14.07
C LEU A 114 -4.39 -15.16 -15.27
N PRO A 115 -3.66 -16.25 -15.05
CA PRO A 115 -3.14 -17.07 -16.15
C PRO A 115 -4.31 -17.60 -17.00
N GLY A 116 -4.18 -17.51 -18.32
CA GLY A 116 -5.24 -17.89 -19.26
C GLY A 116 -6.38 -16.87 -19.39
N SER A 117 -6.38 -15.76 -18.63
CA SER A 117 -7.44 -14.75 -18.76
C SER A 117 -7.44 -14.03 -20.11
N ALA A 118 -6.31 -14.06 -20.83
CA ALA A 118 -6.16 -13.48 -22.16
C ALA A 118 -6.86 -14.29 -23.26
N GLU A 119 -7.02 -15.60 -23.06
CA GLU A 119 -7.61 -16.53 -24.02
C GLU A 119 -9.14 -16.61 -23.91
N LEU A 120 -9.71 -16.04 -22.85
CA LEU A 120 -11.15 -15.98 -22.65
C LEU A 120 -11.81 -15.13 -23.74
N GLU A 121 -12.91 -15.64 -24.29
CA GLU A 121 -13.69 -14.92 -25.29
C GLU A 121 -14.03 -13.49 -24.82
N PRO A 122 -13.88 -12.47 -25.68
CA PRO A 122 -14.12 -11.07 -25.32
C PRO A 122 -15.56 -10.78 -24.87
N GLN A 123 -16.51 -11.65 -25.22
CA GLN A 123 -17.93 -11.52 -24.91
C GLN A 123 -18.29 -12.01 -23.49
N ILE A 124 -17.40 -12.73 -22.81
CA ILE A 124 -17.63 -13.25 -21.46
C ILE A 124 -17.63 -12.11 -20.45
N ARG A 125 -18.82 -11.79 -19.94
CA ARG A 125 -19.10 -10.77 -18.93
C ARG A 125 -19.49 -11.42 -17.60
N PRO A 126 -19.42 -10.70 -16.46
CA PRO A 126 -19.88 -11.20 -15.17
C PRO A 126 -21.29 -11.83 -15.22
N GLU A 127 -22.18 -11.28 -16.07
CA GLU A 127 -23.57 -11.71 -16.27
C GLU A 127 -23.71 -13.05 -17.02
N ASN A 128 -22.75 -13.39 -17.89
CA ASN A 128 -22.81 -14.57 -18.77
C ASN A 128 -21.95 -15.73 -18.28
N VAL A 129 -21.06 -15.50 -17.30
CA VAL A 129 -20.13 -16.51 -16.77
C VAL A 129 -20.87 -17.66 -16.10
N SER A 130 -21.98 -17.37 -15.41
CA SER A 130 -22.86 -18.38 -14.80
C SER A 130 -23.47 -19.34 -15.83
N ASN A 131 -23.59 -18.91 -17.10
CA ASN A 131 -24.13 -19.73 -18.17
C ASN A 131 -23.08 -20.68 -18.78
N SER A 132 -21.81 -20.54 -18.40
CA SER A 132 -20.68 -21.34 -18.90
C SER A 132 -19.87 -21.98 -17.76
N PRO A 133 -20.31 -23.11 -17.20
CA PRO A 133 -19.69 -23.74 -16.01
C PRO A 133 -18.22 -24.15 -16.21
N HIS A 134 -17.84 -24.45 -17.45
CA HIS A 134 -16.47 -24.81 -17.86
C HIS A 134 -15.51 -23.61 -17.77
N ILE A 135 -16.01 -22.39 -17.95
CA ILE A 135 -15.23 -21.15 -17.79
C ILE A 135 -15.21 -20.71 -16.32
N GLY A 136 -16.35 -20.83 -15.63
CA GLY A 136 -16.47 -20.53 -14.19
C GLY A 136 -15.62 -21.46 -13.31
N SER A 137 -15.27 -22.66 -13.77
CA SER A 137 -14.34 -23.57 -13.06
C SER A 137 -12.87 -23.34 -13.41
N SER A 138 -12.57 -22.66 -14.52
CA SER A 138 -11.20 -22.42 -14.99
C SER A 138 -10.43 -21.42 -14.11
N ILE A 139 -9.11 -21.61 -14.02
CA ILE A 139 -8.18 -20.69 -13.34
C ILE A 139 -8.18 -19.27 -13.94
N ALA A 140 -8.61 -19.15 -15.20
CA ALA A 140 -8.71 -17.88 -15.92
C ALA A 140 -9.80 -16.95 -15.37
N CYS A 141 -10.77 -17.50 -14.63
CA CYS A 141 -11.87 -16.74 -14.04
C CYS A 141 -11.57 -16.41 -12.56
N PRO A 142 -11.67 -15.15 -12.11
CA PRO A 142 -11.61 -14.83 -10.68
C PRO A 142 -12.77 -15.48 -9.91
N TYR A 143 -12.62 -15.52 -8.59
CA TYR A 143 -13.67 -15.94 -7.67
C TYR A 143 -13.89 -14.85 -6.61
N PRO A 144 -15.13 -14.42 -6.33
CA PRO A 144 -16.36 -14.83 -7.01
C PRO A 144 -16.47 -14.28 -8.45
N GLU A 145 -17.33 -14.91 -9.26
CA GLU A 145 -17.40 -14.72 -10.72
C GLU A 145 -17.83 -13.29 -11.14
N ASP A 146 -18.50 -12.58 -10.23
CA ASP A 146 -18.87 -11.16 -10.37
C ASP A 146 -17.66 -10.23 -10.48
N LYS A 147 -16.47 -10.71 -10.10
CA LYS A 147 -15.22 -9.93 -10.15
C LYS A 147 -14.50 -10.00 -11.50
N ILE A 148 -15.07 -10.65 -12.51
CA ILE A 148 -14.49 -10.64 -13.86
C ILE A 148 -14.30 -9.19 -14.36
N PRO A 149 -13.15 -8.87 -14.99
CA PRO A 149 -12.96 -7.59 -15.65
C PRO A 149 -14.02 -7.36 -16.74
N ASP A 150 -14.47 -6.11 -16.88
CA ASP A 150 -15.42 -5.74 -17.92
C ASP A 150 -14.85 -6.02 -19.32
N ALA A 151 -15.76 -6.23 -20.29
CA ALA A 151 -15.36 -6.52 -21.66
C ALA A 151 -14.55 -5.34 -22.24
N PRO A 152 -13.37 -5.61 -22.84
CA PRO A 152 -12.52 -4.56 -23.37
C PRO A 152 -13.20 -3.89 -24.58
N LEU A 153 -13.11 -2.55 -24.66
CA LEU A 153 -13.64 -1.77 -25.79
C LEU A 153 -12.97 -2.12 -27.13
N THR A 154 -11.74 -2.63 -27.08
CA THR A 154 -10.94 -3.04 -28.24
C THR A 154 -11.25 -4.47 -28.72
N GLY A 155 -12.05 -5.23 -27.98
CA GLY A 155 -12.31 -6.65 -28.27
C GLY A 155 -11.13 -7.59 -28.00
N GLN A 156 -10.01 -7.11 -27.43
CA GLN A 156 -8.87 -7.92 -27.02
C GLN A 156 -8.60 -7.75 -25.52
N ARG A 157 -8.45 -8.87 -24.79
CA ARG A 157 -8.15 -8.86 -23.35
C ARG A 157 -6.68 -8.57 -23.10
N SER A 158 -6.38 -7.91 -21.98
CA SER A 158 -5.00 -7.68 -21.54
C SER A 158 -4.27 -9.00 -21.30
N PRO A 159 -2.94 -9.06 -21.57
CA PRO A 159 -2.14 -10.24 -21.31
C PRO A 159 -2.17 -10.63 -19.82
N ALA A 160 -1.90 -11.90 -19.53
CA ALA A 160 -1.82 -12.39 -18.16
C ALA A 160 -0.61 -11.77 -17.43
N THR A 161 -0.81 -11.39 -16.17
CA THR A 161 0.24 -10.80 -15.33
C THR A 161 1.18 -11.90 -14.85
N ALA A 162 2.48 -11.61 -14.79
CA ALA A 162 3.45 -12.54 -14.25
C ALA A 162 3.18 -12.82 -12.76
N MET A 163 3.08 -14.11 -12.39
CA MET A 163 2.71 -14.54 -11.04
C MET A 163 3.59 -13.99 -9.93
N TRP A 164 4.90 -13.81 -10.18
CA TRP A 164 5.82 -13.28 -9.18
C TRP A 164 5.48 -11.84 -8.75
N LYS A 165 4.79 -11.06 -9.59
CA LYS A 165 4.39 -9.69 -9.25
C LYS A 165 3.35 -9.68 -8.13
N MET A 166 2.40 -10.64 -8.14
CA MET A 166 1.44 -10.83 -7.06
C MET A 166 2.14 -11.15 -5.74
N ASP A 167 3.04 -12.13 -5.78
CA ASP A 167 3.82 -12.53 -4.60
C ASP A 167 4.62 -11.33 -4.05
N ALA A 168 5.33 -10.61 -4.92
CA ALA A 168 6.14 -9.47 -4.55
C ALA A 168 5.30 -8.37 -3.89
N VAL A 169 4.16 -7.98 -4.50
CA VAL A 169 3.28 -6.94 -3.95
C VAL A 169 2.74 -7.32 -2.57
N ILE A 170 2.24 -8.56 -2.41
CA ILE A 170 1.71 -9.03 -1.12
C ILE A 170 2.81 -9.01 -0.05
N TRP A 171 4.00 -9.53 -0.37
CA TRP A 171 5.13 -9.53 0.57
C TRP A 171 5.59 -8.12 0.93
N LEU A 172 5.70 -7.22 -0.04
CA LEU A 172 6.06 -5.82 0.19
C LEU A 172 5.04 -5.11 1.10
N MET A 173 3.74 -5.38 0.94
CA MET A 173 2.71 -4.84 1.83
C MET A 173 2.79 -5.41 3.25
N VAL A 174 3.11 -6.70 3.41
CA VAL A 174 3.30 -7.33 4.73
C VAL A 174 4.54 -6.78 5.42
N TRP A 175 5.66 -6.67 4.69
CA TRP A 175 6.89 -6.04 5.19
C TRP A 175 6.67 -4.59 5.60
N ASN A 176 5.85 -3.84 4.87
CA ASN A 176 5.47 -2.50 5.28
C ASN A 176 4.81 -2.51 6.67
N THR A 177 3.81 -3.38 6.91
CA THR A 177 3.18 -3.51 8.24
C THR A 177 4.18 -3.92 9.31
N PHE A 178 5.09 -4.86 9.00
CA PHE A 178 6.13 -5.28 9.94
C PHE A 178 7.07 -4.12 10.32
N PHE A 179 7.53 -3.33 9.35
CA PHE A 179 8.36 -2.16 9.64
C PHE A 179 7.62 -1.10 10.47
N GLN A 180 6.31 -0.92 10.26
CA GLN A 180 5.51 -0.06 11.12
C GLN A 180 5.39 -0.63 12.56
N CYS A 181 5.24 -1.95 12.73
CA CYS A 181 5.29 -2.58 14.06
C CYS A 181 6.63 -2.31 14.76
N CYS A 182 7.74 -2.50 14.05
CA CYS A 182 9.07 -2.20 14.60
C CYS A 182 9.18 -0.72 14.97
N LEU A 183 8.86 0.19 14.06
CA LEU A 183 8.92 1.63 14.30
C LEU A 183 8.08 2.04 15.52
N ALA A 184 6.85 1.53 15.63
CA ALA A 184 5.99 1.74 16.78
C ALA A 184 6.62 1.23 18.08
N GLY A 185 7.22 0.05 18.06
CA GLY A 185 7.95 -0.50 19.21
C GLY A 185 9.10 0.41 19.66
N PHE A 186 9.89 0.93 18.73
CA PHE A 186 10.98 1.87 19.05
C PHE A 186 10.47 3.24 19.54
N MET A 187 9.39 3.75 18.93
CA MET A 187 8.80 5.07 19.19
C MET A 187 8.03 5.14 20.51
N TRP A 188 7.20 4.14 20.79
CA TRP A 188 6.34 4.11 21.96
C TRP A 188 6.93 3.31 23.11
N GLY A 189 7.84 2.37 22.84
CA GLY A 189 8.50 1.56 23.86
C GLY A 189 9.75 2.19 24.48
N MET A 190 10.35 3.21 23.86
CA MET A 190 11.57 3.85 24.37
C MET A 190 11.48 5.36 24.46
N ASN A 191 12.11 5.89 25.51
CA ASN A 191 12.30 7.31 25.69
C ASN A 191 13.34 7.86 24.72
N ARG A 192 13.16 9.13 24.34
CA ARG A 192 14.04 9.90 23.46
C ARG A 192 15.53 9.82 23.80
N TYR A 193 15.88 9.69 25.08
CA TYR A 193 17.27 9.61 25.55
C TYR A 193 17.93 8.25 25.27
N ASN A 194 17.14 7.17 25.26
CA ASN A 194 17.63 5.80 25.13
C ASN A 194 17.41 5.22 23.74
N ARG A 195 16.69 5.94 22.86
CA ARG A 195 16.37 5.48 21.50
C ARG A 195 17.60 5.61 20.59
N PRO A 196 17.97 4.56 19.85
CA PRO A 196 19.01 4.65 18.84
C PRO A 196 18.63 5.68 17.77
N SER A 197 19.52 6.64 17.47
CA SER A 197 19.27 7.69 16.49
C SER A 197 19.01 7.17 15.07
N TRP A 198 19.54 5.99 14.75
CA TRP A 198 19.38 5.36 13.44
C TRP A 198 18.02 4.65 13.27
N ALA A 199 17.41 4.18 14.36
CA ALA A 199 16.27 3.26 14.29
C ALA A 199 15.06 3.91 13.60
N THR A 200 14.71 5.13 14.00
CA THR A 200 13.59 5.88 13.41
C THR A 200 13.79 6.10 11.91
N GLY A 201 14.95 6.63 11.51
CA GLY A 201 15.23 6.91 10.10
C GLY A 201 15.25 5.64 9.25
N LEU A 202 15.83 4.54 9.77
CA LEU A 202 15.90 3.27 9.07
C LEU A 202 14.50 2.69 8.80
N PHE A 203 13.66 2.55 9.82
CA PHE A 203 12.35 1.90 9.65
C PHE A 203 11.36 2.76 8.85
N VAL A 204 11.43 4.09 8.99
CA VAL A 204 10.68 5.01 8.12
C VAL A 204 11.14 4.83 6.67
N GLY A 205 12.46 4.87 6.42
CA GLY A 205 13.02 4.69 5.08
C GLY A 205 12.64 3.36 4.45
N LEU A 206 12.82 2.26 5.17
CA LEU A 206 12.45 0.92 4.70
C LEU A 206 10.96 0.81 4.41
N GLY A 207 10.10 1.32 5.31
CA GLY A 207 8.64 1.35 5.13
C GLY A 207 8.23 2.12 3.87
N CYS A 208 8.80 3.30 3.65
CA CYS A 208 8.55 4.10 2.44
C CYS A 208 9.04 3.39 1.17
N VAL A 209 10.22 2.77 1.20
CA VAL A 209 10.77 2.05 0.04
C VAL A 209 9.89 0.87 -0.35
N VAL A 210 9.50 0.00 0.60
CA VAL A 210 8.66 -1.16 0.25
C VAL A 210 7.28 -0.74 -0.25
N ALA A 211 6.71 0.34 0.30
CA ALA A 211 5.47 0.90 -0.19
C ALA A 211 5.61 1.47 -1.61
N ALA A 212 6.69 2.21 -1.89
CA ALA A 212 6.97 2.77 -3.21
C ALA A 212 7.18 1.67 -4.26
N VAL A 213 8.00 0.66 -3.97
CA VAL A 213 8.24 -0.46 -4.89
C VAL A 213 6.95 -1.22 -5.19
N GLY A 214 6.13 -1.50 -4.17
CA GLY A 214 4.83 -2.15 -4.37
C GLY A 214 3.89 -1.32 -5.24
N GLY A 215 3.84 0.00 -5.02
CA GLY A 215 3.07 0.92 -5.84
C GLY A 215 3.53 1.00 -7.29
N ILE A 216 4.85 0.99 -7.54
CA ILE A 216 5.43 1.01 -8.88
C ILE A 216 5.07 -0.26 -9.65
N ILE A 217 5.14 -1.44 -9.01
CA ILE A 217 4.76 -2.71 -9.65
C ILE A 217 3.29 -2.68 -10.08
N ILE A 218 2.40 -2.17 -9.23
CA ILE A 218 0.98 -2.03 -9.54
C ILE A 218 0.74 -1.01 -10.66
N PHE A 219 1.51 0.08 -10.69
CA PHE A 219 1.33 1.15 -11.67
C PHE A 219 1.77 0.76 -13.09
N ILE A 220 2.81 -0.09 -13.20
CA ILE A 220 3.33 -0.54 -14.49
C ILE A 220 2.42 -1.59 -15.15
N GLU A 221 1.61 -2.28 -14.36
CA GLU A 221 0.69 -3.33 -14.83
C GLU A 221 -0.72 -2.80 -15.11
#